data_AF-F4N4C6-F1
#
_entry.id   AF-F4N4C6-F1
#
_cell.length_a   1.000
_cell.length_b   1.000
_cell.length_c   1.000
_cell.angle_alpha   90.00
_cell.angle_beta   90.00
_cell.angle_gamma   90.00
#
_symmetry.space_group_name_H-M   'P 1'
#
loop_
_entity.id
_entity.type
_entity.pdbx_description
1 polymer ?
#
loop_
_entity_poly.entity_id
_entity_poly.type
_entity_poly.pdbx_seq_one_letter_code
_entity_poly.pdbx_strand_id
1 'polypeptide(L)'
;MYDFIITRAVLVDGRQVDIAINNGKIVAVDTAISAVQNNQTGLLAKPAKNVLDLAGKYYLSAGWIDSHVHCYPASPIYHDEADLVGVASGVTTVVDAGSTGANDVDDFYRLTRAAKTHVYAFLNIAKTGIVTQNELADMAQIDKQSVTEAIARNPGFILGIKARMSSSVVGKNGIKPLVRAKEIQQETISCR
;
A
#
# COMPACT_ATOMS: atom_id res chain seq x y z
N MET A 1 23.63 0.19 -19.92
CA MET A 1 23.78 1.17 -18.84
C MET A 1 22.59 1.00 -17.90
N TYR A 2 22.80 1.01 -16.58
CA TYR A 2 21.72 0.99 -15.59
C TYR A 2 21.28 2.42 -15.25
N ASP A 3 20.08 2.60 -14.71
CA ASP A 3 19.63 3.91 -14.23
C ASP A 3 20.24 4.25 -12.86
N PHE A 4 20.32 3.25 -12.00
CA PHE A 4 20.80 3.42 -10.63
C PHE A 4 21.45 2.12 -10.14
N ILE A 5 22.54 2.24 -9.37
CA ILE A 5 23.06 1.12 -8.58
C ILE A 5 23.19 1.57 -7.13
N ILE A 6 22.72 0.73 -6.20
CA ILE A 6 23.04 0.83 -4.78
C ILE A 6 24.13 -0.19 -4.48
N THR A 7 25.28 0.21 -3.93
CA THR A 7 26.39 -0.70 -3.63
C THR A 7 26.60 -0.89 -2.13
N ARG A 8 27.14 -2.06 -1.78
CA ARG A 8 27.56 -2.41 -0.40
C ARG A 8 26.46 -2.21 0.64
N ALA A 9 25.22 -2.54 0.27
CA ALA A 9 24.07 -2.56 1.16
C ALA A 9 24.14 -3.79 2.08
N VAL A 10 23.78 -3.64 3.36
CA VAL A 10 23.67 -4.77 4.29
C VAL A 10 22.22 -5.25 4.32
N LEU A 11 21.98 -6.52 4.01
CA LEU A 11 20.66 -7.14 4.14
C LEU A 11 20.39 -7.50 5.61
N VAL A 12 19.12 -7.75 5.94
CA VAL A 12 18.70 -8.12 7.31
C VAL A 12 19.32 -9.42 7.83
N ASP A 13 19.78 -10.29 6.94
CA ASP A 13 20.51 -11.52 7.28
C ASP A 13 22.04 -11.32 7.41
N GLY A 14 22.51 -10.07 7.34
CA GLY A 14 23.90 -9.67 7.46
C GLY A 14 24.72 -9.79 6.18
N ARG A 15 24.16 -10.30 5.07
CA ARG A 15 24.87 -10.36 3.79
C ARG A 15 25.03 -8.96 3.20
N GLN A 16 26.18 -8.70 2.58
CA GLN A 16 26.41 -7.47 1.83
C GLN A 16 26.12 -7.69 0.33
N VAL A 17 25.33 -6.82 -0.28
CA VAL A 17 24.96 -6.90 -1.70
C VAL A 17 25.00 -5.53 -2.40
N ASP A 18 25.07 -5.59 -3.72
CA ASP A 18 24.74 -4.50 -4.63
C ASP A 18 23.37 -4.76 -5.26
N ILE A 19 22.66 -3.70 -5.65
CA ILE A 19 21.36 -3.75 -6.34
C ILE A 19 21.41 -2.85 -7.58
N ALA A 20 21.12 -3.41 -8.75
CA ALA A 20 20.96 -2.63 -9.98
C ALA A 20 19.49 -2.40 -10.32
N ILE A 21 19.19 -1.17 -10.73
CA ILE A 21 17.86 -0.72 -11.12
C ILE A 21 17.90 -0.22 -12.57
N ASN A 22 16.92 -0.65 -13.36
CA ASN A 22 16.73 -0.20 -14.74
C ASN A 22 15.24 -0.10 -15.05
N ASN A 23 14.81 1.01 -15.65
CA ASN A 23 13.41 1.35 -15.92
C ASN A 23 12.50 1.15 -14.70
N GLY A 24 12.98 1.60 -13.52
CA GLY A 24 12.25 1.49 -12.25
C GLY A 24 12.12 0.07 -11.69
N LYS A 25 12.79 -0.92 -12.28
CA LYS A 25 12.77 -2.33 -11.84
C LYS A 25 14.12 -2.76 -11.31
N ILE A 26 14.11 -3.57 -10.26
CA ILE A 26 15.31 -4.30 -9.82
C ILE A 26 15.64 -5.33 -10.90
N VAL A 27 16.85 -5.26 -11.46
CA VAL A 27 17.31 -6.15 -12.54
C VAL A 27 18.44 -7.07 -12.12
N ALA A 28 19.08 -6.81 -10.98
CA ALA A 28 20.04 -7.70 -10.35
C ALA A 28 20.19 -7.37 -8.86
N VAL A 29 20.44 -8.41 -8.05
CA VAL A 29 20.84 -8.33 -6.64
C VAL A 29 21.96 -9.35 -6.46
N ASP A 30 23.19 -8.90 -6.21
CA ASP A 30 24.38 -9.77 -6.18
C ASP A 30 25.49 -9.12 -5.34
N THR A 31 26.50 -9.86 -4.90
CA THR A 31 27.58 -9.34 -4.05
C THR A 31 28.61 -8.48 -4.79
N ALA A 32 28.55 -8.43 -6.13
CA ALA A 32 29.53 -7.73 -6.97
C ALA A 32 28.95 -7.26 -8.31
N ILE A 33 27.85 -6.50 -8.29
CA ILE A 33 27.29 -5.87 -9.50
C ILE A 33 28.21 -4.73 -9.98
N SER A 34 28.88 -4.05 -9.03
CA SER A 34 29.86 -3.01 -9.33
C SER A 34 31.28 -3.45 -8.96
N ALA A 35 32.09 -3.74 -9.97
CA ALA A 35 33.50 -3.35 -9.90
C ALA A 35 33.87 -2.65 -11.21
N VAL A 36 33.74 -1.32 -11.19
CA VAL A 36 34.61 -0.39 -11.92
C VAL A 36 34.83 0.83 -11.02
N GLN A 37 35.55 0.62 -9.92
CA GLN A 37 36.51 1.61 -9.46
C GLN A 37 37.87 0.90 -9.48
N ASN A 38 38.83 1.45 -10.22
CA ASN A 38 40.22 1.00 -10.28
C ASN A 38 40.51 -0.35 -10.98
N ASN A 39 40.04 -0.54 -12.21
CA ASN A 39 40.50 -1.64 -13.11
C ASN A 39 40.32 -3.09 -12.61
N GLN A 40 39.40 -3.35 -11.68
CA GLN A 40 39.00 -4.72 -11.32
C GLN A 40 37.62 -5.00 -11.91
N THR A 41 37.53 -5.92 -12.87
CA THR A 41 36.29 -6.25 -13.58
C THR A 41 35.45 -7.23 -12.78
N GLY A 42 34.37 -6.75 -12.19
CA GLY A 42 33.29 -7.58 -11.67
C GLY A 42 32.54 -8.26 -12.82
N LEU A 43 32.00 -9.46 -12.59
CA LEU A 43 31.42 -10.33 -13.63
C LEU A 43 30.22 -9.71 -14.39
N LEU A 44 29.62 -8.62 -13.88
CA LEU A 44 28.43 -7.95 -14.45
C LEU A 44 28.60 -6.42 -14.64
N ALA A 45 29.83 -5.91 -14.74
CA ALA A 45 30.12 -4.48 -14.83
C ALA A 45 29.44 -3.80 -16.04
N LYS A 46 28.36 -3.05 -15.78
CA LYS A 46 27.77 -2.07 -16.70
C LYS A 46 27.76 -0.69 -16.05
N PRO A 47 28.03 0.40 -16.80
CA PRO A 47 27.94 1.74 -16.25
C PRO A 47 26.50 2.06 -15.80
N ALA A 48 26.35 2.89 -14.77
CA ALA A 48 25.06 3.38 -14.26
C ALA A 48 25.01 4.90 -14.31
N LYS A 49 23.83 5.49 -14.50
CA LYS A 49 23.65 6.95 -14.48
C LYS A 49 23.90 7.52 -13.08
N ASN A 50 23.46 6.80 -12.05
CA ASN A 50 23.64 7.16 -10.66
C ASN A 50 24.18 5.96 -9.86
N VAL A 51 25.05 6.23 -8.89
CA VAL A 51 25.58 5.23 -7.97
C VAL A 51 25.46 5.77 -6.54
N LEU A 52 24.84 5.00 -5.66
CA LEU A 52 24.79 5.26 -4.22
C LEU A 52 25.54 4.16 -3.48
N ASP A 53 26.59 4.52 -2.78
CA ASP A 53 27.39 3.59 -2.01
C ASP A 53 27.04 3.66 -0.53
N LEU A 54 26.53 2.56 0.02
CA LEU A 54 26.12 2.45 1.44
C LEU A 54 27.29 2.05 2.36
N ALA A 55 28.49 1.87 1.82
CA ALA A 55 29.73 1.64 2.55
C ALA A 55 29.72 0.45 3.53
N GLY A 56 28.80 -0.51 3.37
CA GLY A 56 28.61 -1.61 4.33
C GLY A 56 28.09 -1.16 5.69
N LYS A 57 27.55 0.05 5.80
CA LYS A 57 27.14 0.67 7.08
C LYS A 57 25.63 0.78 7.25
N TYR A 58 24.88 0.71 6.16
CA TYR A 58 23.44 0.88 6.17
C TYR A 58 22.72 -0.40 5.76
N TYR A 59 21.64 -0.68 6.48
CA TYR A 59 20.72 -1.74 6.11
C TYR A 59 19.86 -1.31 4.93
N LEU A 60 19.53 -2.28 4.08
CA LEU A 60 18.58 -2.12 3.00
C LEU A 60 17.61 -3.30 2.99
N SER A 61 16.33 -2.99 2.86
CA SER A 61 15.27 -3.98 2.69
C SER A 61 14.43 -3.65 1.46
N ALA A 62 13.46 -4.50 1.16
CA ALA A 62 12.31 -4.03 0.40
C ALA A 62 11.68 -2.83 1.14
N GLY A 63 11.06 -1.92 0.39
CA GLY A 63 10.33 -0.81 0.99
C GLY A 63 9.23 -1.35 1.91
N TRP A 64 9.04 -0.70 3.07
CA TRP A 64 8.04 -1.16 4.03
C TRP A 64 6.63 -0.94 3.50
N ILE A 65 5.74 -1.84 3.90
CA ILE A 65 4.32 -1.82 3.57
C ILE A 65 3.55 -1.72 4.87
N ASP A 66 2.86 -0.60 5.07
CA ASP A 66 1.89 -0.47 6.15
C ASP A 66 0.51 -0.86 5.63
N SER A 67 0.03 -2.04 6.03
CA SER A 67 -1.25 -2.58 5.59
C SER A 67 -2.47 -1.94 6.27
N HIS A 68 -2.29 -0.99 7.19
CA HIS A 68 -3.38 -0.39 7.93
C HIS A 68 -3.11 1.06 8.31
N VAL A 69 -3.51 1.98 7.45
CA VAL A 69 -3.53 3.42 7.74
C VAL A 69 -4.93 4.01 7.57
N HIS A 70 -5.11 5.28 7.94
CA HIS A 70 -6.25 6.09 7.55
C HIS A 70 -5.73 7.38 6.91
N CYS A 71 -5.68 7.44 5.59
CA CYS A 71 -5.03 8.54 4.85
C CYS A 71 -5.92 9.17 3.79
N TYR A 72 -7.24 9.08 3.96
CA TYR A 72 -8.18 9.89 3.16
C TYR A 72 -8.32 11.28 3.79
N PRO A 73 -7.77 12.34 3.18
CA PRO A 73 -7.68 13.65 3.83
C PRO A 73 -9.04 14.33 4.07
N ALA A 74 -10.09 13.95 3.34
CA ALA A 74 -11.44 14.50 3.53
C ALA A 74 -12.28 13.72 4.55
N SER A 75 -11.75 12.67 5.17
CA SER A 75 -12.44 11.95 6.24
C SER A 75 -12.60 12.83 7.48
N PRO A 76 -13.82 12.94 8.06
CA PRO A 76 -14.07 13.85 9.17
C PRO A 76 -13.56 13.34 10.53
N ILE A 77 -13.22 12.05 10.65
CA ILE A 77 -12.83 11.42 11.92
C ILE A 77 -11.38 10.95 11.90
N TYR A 78 -11.04 10.12 10.92
CA TYR A 78 -9.70 9.54 10.78
C TYR A 78 -9.12 9.93 9.43
N HIS A 79 -8.16 10.85 9.43
CA HIS A 79 -7.46 11.29 8.24
C HIS A 79 -5.99 11.53 8.55
N ASP A 80 -5.18 11.44 7.50
CA ASP A 80 -3.78 11.84 7.46
C ASP A 80 -3.39 12.07 5.99
N GLU A 81 -2.17 12.57 5.76
CA GLU A 81 -1.58 12.72 4.45
C GLU A 81 -0.75 11.49 4.08
N ALA A 82 -1.05 10.89 2.92
CA ALA A 82 -0.40 9.65 2.49
C ALA A 82 1.14 9.70 2.48
N ASP A 83 1.73 10.84 2.14
CA ASP A 83 3.20 10.99 2.10
C ASP A 83 3.83 11.19 3.49
N LEU A 84 3.08 11.70 4.48
CA LEU A 84 3.57 11.84 5.85
C LEU A 84 3.59 10.49 6.58
N VAL A 85 2.52 9.70 6.45
CA VAL A 85 2.47 8.33 7.00
C VAL A 85 3.25 7.32 6.15
N GLY A 86 3.50 7.66 4.89
CA GLY A 86 4.22 6.85 3.91
C GLY A 86 5.70 7.19 3.79
N VAL A 87 6.09 7.75 2.64
CA VAL A 87 7.51 7.87 2.27
C VAL A 87 8.34 8.68 3.27
N ALA A 88 7.76 9.66 3.96
CA ALA A 88 8.44 10.43 4.99
C ALA A 88 8.84 9.60 6.23
N SER A 89 8.18 8.46 6.45
CA SER A 89 8.45 7.52 7.55
C SER A 89 9.25 6.28 7.12
N GLY A 90 9.67 6.20 5.85
CA GLY A 90 10.33 5.02 5.27
C GLY A 90 9.37 3.95 4.76
N VAL A 91 8.06 4.21 4.78
CA VAL A 91 7.03 3.32 4.25
C VAL A 91 6.76 3.64 2.78
N THR A 92 7.07 2.72 1.88
CA THR A 92 6.88 2.96 0.44
C THR A 92 5.46 2.70 -0.03
N THR A 93 4.69 1.93 0.74
CA THR A 93 3.33 1.53 0.37
C THR A 93 2.43 1.51 1.59
N VAL A 94 1.26 2.12 1.46
CA VAL A 94 0.24 2.15 2.50
C VAL A 94 -1.08 1.59 1.97
N VAL A 95 -1.86 0.96 2.86
CA VAL A 95 -3.21 0.50 2.57
C VAL A 95 -4.18 1.17 3.54
N ASP A 96 -5.05 2.04 3.00
CA ASP A 96 -6.11 2.66 3.78
C ASP A 96 -7.12 1.61 4.24
N ALA A 97 -7.40 1.57 5.53
CA ALA A 97 -8.18 0.53 6.19
C ALA A 97 -9.68 0.83 6.22
N GLY A 98 -10.25 1.23 5.08
CA GLY A 98 -11.68 1.48 4.92
C GLY A 98 -12.13 2.81 5.49
N SER A 99 -11.33 3.87 5.34
CA SER A 99 -11.75 5.24 5.60
C SER A 99 -12.95 5.60 4.72
N THR A 100 -12.92 5.19 3.45
CA THR A 100 -14.00 5.43 2.49
C THR A 100 -14.85 4.18 2.24
N GLY A 101 -16.13 4.44 1.96
CA GLY A 101 -17.04 3.47 1.36
C GLY A 101 -17.30 3.80 -0.11
N ALA A 102 -18.30 3.14 -0.68
CA ALA A 102 -18.69 3.28 -2.10
C ALA A 102 -19.01 4.73 -2.54
N ASN A 103 -19.41 5.60 -1.63
CA ASN A 103 -19.78 6.98 -1.93
C ASN A 103 -18.56 7.85 -2.29
N ASP A 104 -17.41 7.62 -1.65
CA ASP A 104 -16.29 8.58 -1.64
C ASP A 104 -14.97 7.97 -2.15
N VAL A 105 -14.92 6.67 -2.44
CA VAL A 105 -13.69 5.99 -2.86
C VAL A 105 -13.11 6.52 -4.18
N ASP A 106 -13.95 6.99 -5.10
CA ASP A 106 -13.52 7.54 -6.39
C ASP A 106 -12.76 8.86 -6.19
N ASP A 107 -13.21 9.69 -5.24
CA ASP A 107 -12.52 10.92 -4.85
C ASP A 107 -11.19 10.61 -4.15
N PHE A 108 -11.20 9.64 -3.23
CA PHE A 108 -9.98 9.21 -2.57
C PHE A 108 -8.95 8.70 -3.58
N TYR A 109 -9.36 7.82 -4.51
CA TYR A 109 -8.48 7.32 -5.56
C TYR A 109 -7.82 8.46 -6.34
N ARG A 110 -8.61 9.46 -6.78
CA ARG A 110 -8.12 10.65 -7.49
C ARG A 110 -7.05 11.40 -6.68
N LEU A 111 -7.27 11.62 -5.38
CA LEU A 111 -6.31 12.33 -4.52
C LEU A 111 -4.99 11.57 -4.39
N THR A 112 -5.04 10.23 -4.28
CA THR A 112 -3.81 9.41 -4.13
C THR A 112 -2.90 9.45 -5.36
N ARG A 113 -3.39 9.85 -6.54
CA ARG A 113 -2.57 9.91 -7.76
C ARG A 113 -1.47 10.98 -7.70
N ALA A 114 -1.58 11.92 -6.76
CA ALA A 114 -0.55 12.92 -6.51
C ALA A 114 0.48 12.50 -5.44
N ALA A 115 0.24 11.40 -4.72
CA ALA A 115 1.14 10.92 -3.67
C ALA A 115 2.41 10.31 -4.26
N LYS A 116 3.54 10.50 -3.58
CA LYS A 116 4.79 9.77 -3.88
C LYS A 116 4.72 8.34 -3.34
N THR A 117 4.03 8.16 -2.23
CA THR A 117 3.75 6.87 -1.60
C THR A 117 2.80 6.06 -2.47
N HIS A 118 3.03 4.76 -2.63
CA HIS A 118 2.04 3.89 -3.27
C HIS A 118 0.85 3.70 -2.32
N VAL A 119 -0.33 4.17 -2.71
CA VAL A 119 -1.54 4.06 -1.89
C VAL A 119 -2.52 3.07 -2.51
N TYR A 120 -3.00 2.15 -1.68
CA TYR A 120 -4.10 1.24 -1.94
C TYR A 120 -5.17 1.39 -0.85
N ALA A 121 -6.32 0.74 -1.02
CA ALA A 121 -7.40 0.78 -0.03
C ALA A 121 -8.09 -0.57 0.15
N PHE A 122 -8.56 -0.84 1.36
CA PHE A 122 -9.73 -1.68 1.57
C PHE A 122 -10.97 -0.80 1.52
N LEU A 123 -12.03 -1.24 0.84
CA LEU A 123 -13.30 -0.52 0.79
C LEU A 123 -14.14 -0.85 2.03
N ASN A 124 -14.62 0.16 2.77
CA ASN A 124 -15.54 -0.10 3.87
C ASN A 124 -16.86 -0.69 3.34
N ILE A 125 -17.42 -1.69 4.02
CA ILE A 125 -18.72 -2.27 3.65
C ILE A 125 -19.90 -1.31 3.89
N ALA A 126 -19.73 -0.30 4.75
CA ALA A 126 -20.64 0.83 4.83
C ALA A 126 -20.37 1.79 3.66
N LYS A 127 -21.40 2.12 2.87
CA LYS A 127 -21.28 2.99 1.69
C LYS A 127 -20.65 4.36 1.98
N THR A 128 -20.81 4.88 3.20
CA THR A 128 -20.24 6.16 3.63
C THR A 128 -18.80 6.08 4.12
N GLY A 129 -18.25 4.89 4.38
CA GLY A 129 -17.01 4.76 5.14
C GLY A 129 -17.15 5.27 6.58
N ILE A 130 -16.04 5.69 7.18
CA ILE A 130 -15.96 6.07 8.60
C ILE A 130 -16.23 7.57 8.78
N VAL A 131 -17.46 7.97 8.44
CA VAL A 131 -17.96 9.34 8.74
C VAL A 131 -18.58 9.45 10.14
N THR A 132 -18.87 8.31 10.77
CA THR A 132 -19.28 8.20 12.17
C THR A 132 -18.47 7.11 12.87
N GLN A 133 -18.48 7.08 14.21
CA GLN A 133 -17.80 6.03 14.98
C GLN A 133 -18.49 4.65 14.86
N ASN A 134 -19.69 4.59 14.25
CA ASN A 134 -20.58 3.44 14.26
C ASN A 134 -21.27 3.20 12.91
N GLU A 135 -20.51 3.30 11.83
CA GLU A 135 -20.97 3.16 10.44
C GLU A 135 -21.67 1.82 10.15
N LEU A 136 -21.49 0.80 11.00
CA LEU A 136 -22.11 -0.53 10.89
C LEU A 136 -23.28 -0.76 11.86
N ALA A 137 -23.71 0.26 12.61
CA ALA A 137 -24.87 0.17 13.49
C ALA A 137 -26.20 0.21 12.70
N ASP A 138 -26.21 0.88 11.55
CA ASP A 138 -27.32 0.89 10.60
C ASP A 138 -27.03 -0.06 9.43
N MET A 139 -27.76 -1.17 9.36
CA MET A 139 -27.58 -2.15 8.28
C MET A 139 -27.93 -1.59 6.89
N ALA A 140 -28.69 -0.49 6.79
CA ALA A 140 -28.98 0.18 5.52
C ALA A 140 -27.76 0.87 4.90
N GLN A 141 -26.65 1.01 5.65
CA GLN A 141 -25.37 1.45 5.12
C GLN A 141 -24.67 0.37 4.30
N ILE A 142 -25.01 -0.91 4.49
CA ILE A 142 -24.35 -2.04 3.84
C ILE A 142 -25.12 -2.40 2.56
N ASP A 143 -24.79 -1.70 1.49
CA ASP A 143 -25.36 -1.95 0.17
C ASP A 143 -24.40 -2.72 -0.73
N LYS A 144 -24.75 -3.97 -1.03
CA LYS A 144 -23.90 -4.89 -1.80
C LYS A 144 -23.66 -4.40 -3.22
N GLN A 145 -24.69 -3.83 -3.86
CA GLN A 145 -24.57 -3.35 -5.24
C GLN A 145 -23.55 -2.21 -5.31
N SER A 146 -23.70 -1.19 -4.46
CA SER A 146 -22.80 -0.05 -4.37
C SER A 146 -21.35 -0.48 -4.11
N VAL A 147 -21.13 -1.42 -3.18
CA VAL A 147 -19.80 -1.97 -2.88
C VAL A 147 -19.21 -2.69 -4.11
N THR A 148 -19.99 -3.53 -4.78
CA THR A 148 -19.53 -4.29 -5.95
C THR A 148 -19.18 -3.36 -7.11
N GLU A 149 -20.02 -2.36 -7.37
CA GLU A 149 -19.78 -1.37 -8.42
C GLU A 149 -18.55 -0.51 -8.12
N ALA A 150 -18.35 -0.07 -6.87
CA ALA A 150 -17.18 0.70 -6.47
C ALA A 150 -15.87 -0.10 -6.65
N ILE A 151 -15.86 -1.39 -6.33
CA ILE A 151 -14.74 -2.30 -6.58
C ILE A 151 -14.45 -2.37 -8.09
N ALA A 152 -15.48 -2.54 -8.91
CA ALA A 152 -15.34 -2.64 -10.36
C ALA A 152 -14.80 -1.35 -11.01
N ARG A 153 -15.15 -0.17 -10.48
CA ARG A 153 -14.68 1.14 -11.00
C ARG A 153 -13.22 1.45 -10.64
N ASN A 154 -12.66 0.82 -9.60
CA ASN A 154 -11.32 1.11 -9.09
C ASN A 154 -10.38 -0.12 -9.10
N PRO A 155 -10.18 -0.76 -10.27
CA PRO A 155 -9.37 -1.97 -10.37
C PRO A 155 -7.93 -1.68 -9.98
N GLY A 156 -7.35 -2.55 -9.15
CA GLY A 156 -5.97 -2.43 -8.69
C GLY A 156 -5.73 -1.36 -7.62
N PHE A 157 -6.72 -0.53 -7.27
CA PHE A 157 -6.65 0.35 -6.11
C PHE A 157 -7.30 -0.29 -4.87
N ILE A 158 -8.48 -0.91 -5.06
CA ILE A 158 -9.19 -1.60 -3.99
C ILE A 158 -8.69 -3.04 -3.91
N LEU A 159 -8.03 -3.39 -2.80
CA LEU A 159 -7.45 -4.72 -2.54
C LEU A 159 -8.45 -5.69 -1.88
N GLY A 160 -9.56 -5.17 -1.36
CA GLY A 160 -10.57 -5.96 -0.66
C GLY A 160 -11.59 -5.08 0.05
N ILE A 161 -12.31 -5.67 1.02
CA ILE A 161 -13.30 -4.98 1.82
C ILE A 161 -12.94 -4.98 3.31
N LYS A 162 -13.45 -3.99 4.06
CA LYS A 162 -13.22 -3.82 5.49
C LYS A 162 -14.53 -3.79 6.27
N ALA A 163 -14.57 -4.54 7.37
CA ALA A 163 -15.58 -4.43 8.41
C ALA A 163 -14.89 -4.15 9.76
N ARG A 164 -15.44 -3.23 10.57
CA ARG A 164 -14.96 -2.94 11.94
C ARG A 164 -15.89 -3.63 12.95
N MET A 165 -15.52 -4.83 13.39
CA MET A 165 -16.38 -5.70 14.21
C MET A 165 -16.19 -5.49 15.72
N SER A 166 -16.25 -4.24 16.19
CA SER A 166 -16.33 -3.92 17.63
C SER A 166 -17.77 -3.59 18.03
N SER A 167 -18.12 -3.82 19.30
CA SER A 167 -19.47 -3.55 19.84
C SER A 167 -19.89 -2.09 19.67
N SER A 168 -18.95 -1.15 19.83
CA SER A 168 -19.18 0.28 19.62
C SER A 168 -19.51 0.64 18.16
N VAL A 169 -19.00 -0.14 17.19
CA VAL A 169 -19.18 0.15 15.77
C VAL A 169 -20.46 -0.50 15.22
N VAL A 170 -20.69 -1.77 15.56
CA VAL A 170 -21.84 -2.54 15.02
C VAL A 170 -23.14 -2.30 15.78
N GLY A 171 -23.09 -1.59 16.91
CA GLY A 171 -24.24 -1.37 17.78
C GLY A 171 -24.86 -2.68 18.24
N LYS A 172 -26.16 -2.87 17.98
CA LYS A 172 -26.91 -4.07 18.39
C LYS A 172 -26.88 -5.20 17.35
N ASN A 173 -26.14 -5.04 16.24
CA ASN A 173 -26.21 -5.99 15.12
C ASN A 173 -25.40 -7.28 15.34
N GLY A 174 -24.56 -7.35 16.37
CA GLY A 174 -23.68 -8.51 16.59
C GLY A 174 -22.83 -8.79 15.36
N ILE A 175 -22.85 -10.03 14.86
CA ILE A 175 -22.05 -10.45 13.70
C ILE A 175 -22.71 -10.20 12.34
N LYS A 176 -23.95 -9.66 12.29
CA LYS A 176 -24.68 -9.49 11.01
C LYS A 176 -23.89 -8.69 9.96
N PRO A 177 -23.16 -7.61 10.28
CA PRO A 177 -22.33 -6.90 9.30
C PRO A 177 -21.22 -7.79 8.71
N LEU A 178 -20.62 -8.67 9.52
CA LEU A 178 -19.59 -9.61 9.05
C LEU A 178 -20.17 -10.67 8.12
N VAL A 179 -21.35 -11.21 8.43
CA VAL A 179 -22.06 -12.14 7.54
C VAL A 179 -22.29 -11.48 6.19
N ARG A 180 -22.80 -10.25 6.18
CA ARG A 180 -23.04 -9.49 4.95
C ARG A 180 -21.74 -9.19 4.19
N ALA A 181 -20.66 -8.87 4.89
CA ALA A 181 -19.34 -8.69 4.28
C ALA A 181 -18.85 -9.97 3.59
N LYS A 182 -19.02 -11.13 4.23
CA LYS A 182 -18.63 -12.42 3.65
C LYS A 182 -19.45 -12.78 2.42
N GLU A 183 -20.75 -12.50 2.42
CA GLU A 183 -21.60 -12.66 1.23
C GLU A 183 -21.10 -11.78 0.08
N ILE A 184 -20.83 -10.50 0.33
CA ILE A 184 -20.28 -9.58 -0.67
C ILE A 184 -18.95 -10.12 -1.22
N GLN A 185 -18.02 -10.50 -0.34
CA GLN A 185 -16.70 -11.00 -0.73
C GLN A 185 -16.76 -12.27 -1.58
N GLN A 186 -17.69 -13.19 -1.30
CA GLN A 186 -17.81 -14.43 -2.07
C GLN A 186 -18.26 -14.19 -3.51
N GLU A 187 -19.06 -13.14 -3.72
CA GLU A 187 -19.70 -12.81 -4.99
C GLU A 187 -18.92 -11.77 -5.80
N THR A 188 -17.99 -11.03 -5.19
CA THR A 188 -17.08 -10.11 -5.90
C THR A 188 -15.79 -10.83 -6.30
N ILE A 189 -15.66 -11.20 -7.57
CA ILE A 189 -14.53 -11.98 -8.14
C ILE A 189 -13.16 -11.30 -7.92
N SER A 190 -13.13 -9.97 -7.86
CA SER A 190 -11.88 -9.19 -7.68
C SER A 190 -11.32 -9.19 -6.25
N CYS A 191 -12.01 -9.79 -5.27
CA CYS A 191 -11.55 -9.91 -3.88
C CYS A 191 -11.13 -11.34 -3.51
N ARG A 192 -10.67 -12.12 -4.50
CA ARG A 192 -10.10 -13.47 -4.32
C ARG A 192 -8.60 -13.46 -4.52
#